data_AF-K1PKZ0-F1
#
_entry.id   AF-K1PKZ0-F1
#
_cell.length_a   1.000
_cell.length_b   1.000
_cell.length_c   1.000
_cell.angle_alpha   90.00
_cell.angle_beta   90.00
_cell.angle_gamma   90.00
#
_symmetry.space_group_name_H-M   'P 1'
#
loop_
_entity.id
_entity.type
_entity.pdbx_description
1 polymer ?
#
loop_
_entity_poly.entity_id
_entity_poly.type
_entity_poly.pdbx_seq_one_letter_code
_entity_poly.pdbx_strand_id
1 'polypeptide(L)'
;MFLFIISGIVFLDEVDKISSKKGGQFQRDVGGEGVQQSLLKMMEGAVIKVPDLSGSGKKTIDVDTTNILFIFSGAFSGLTNIIQRRTNIKPFGFTSETPEDKEGANATDTIHQSDTTDHEKDEILRAVEVDDLVNFGMIPEFIGRIPVFAVFENMTTEMLIKILKEPRNALIPQYETLLEMDGAKLKFEEEALVAVAEKAKESGTGARALRSRLENILLEPMYEAPNSDIEEIIITKDTVENKTPPVYVQRSKDLVVSTDKFVIKQTEPPSMKVMNPPQSQA
;
A
#
# COMPACT_ATOMS: atom_id res chain seq x y z
N MET A 1 23.50 -5.91 30.13
CA MET A 1 23.00 -5.73 28.75
C MET A 1 23.02 -7.09 28.10
N PHE A 2 21.91 -7.83 28.19
CA PHE A 2 21.81 -9.16 27.57
C PHE A 2 21.71 -8.96 26.06
N LEU A 3 22.80 -9.23 25.36
CA LEU A 3 22.80 -9.30 23.91
C LEU A 3 22.04 -10.58 23.54
N PHE A 4 20.74 -10.47 23.27
CA PHE A 4 19.99 -11.54 22.61
C PHE A 4 20.61 -11.71 21.22
N ILE A 5 21.44 -12.75 21.05
CA ILE A 5 21.96 -13.11 19.73
C ILE A 5 20.81 -13.78 18.99
N ILE A 6 20.01 -12.98 18.31
CA ILE A 6 18.97 -13.48 17.40
C ILE A 6 19.68 -14.28 16.30
N SER A 7 19.36 -15.56 16.22
CA SER A 7 19.98 -16.51 15.26
C SER A 7 19.20 -16.60 13.94
N GLY A 8 18.00 -16.03 13.90
CA GLY A 8 17.15 -15.95 12.72
C GLY A 8 15.86 -15.16 12.98
N ILE A 9 15.19 -14.75 11.92
CA ILE A 9 13.89 -14.06 11.98
C ILE A 9 12.88 -14.89 11.19
N VAL A 10 11.73 -15.13 11.80
CA VAL A 10 10.56 -15.75 11.15
C VAL A 10 9.46 -14.69 11.11
N PHE A 11 9.02 -14.36 9.90
CA PHE A 11 7.89 -13.46 9.66
C PHE A 11 6.69 -14.27 9.20
N LEU A 12 5.56 -14.12 9.90
CA LEU A 12 4.31 -14.81 9.61
C LEU A 12 3.26 -13.75 9.30
N ASP A 13 2.81 -13.71 8.06
CA ASP A 13 1.74 -12.81 7.61
C ASP A 13 0.36 -13.45 7.72
N GLU A 14 -0.68 -12.62 7.63
CA GLU A 14 -2.09 -13.04 7.68
C GLU A 14 -2.47 -13.85 8.94
N VAL A 15 -1.85 -13.54 10.07
CA VAL A 15 -2.10 -14.20 11.36
C VAL A 15 -3.53 -13.94 11.86
N ASP A 16 -4.20 -12.90 11.36
CA ASP A 16 -5.64 -12.69 11.60
C ASP A 16 -6.51 -13.82 11.02
N LYS A 17 -6.03 -14.57 10.02
CA LYS A 17 -6.80 -15.65 9.39
C LYS A 17 -6.84 -16.95 10.20
N ILE A 18 -5.92 -17.11 11.15
CA ILE A 18 -5.89 -18.28 12.05
C ILE A 18 -6.66 -18.03 13.35
N SER A 19 -7.25 -16.85 13.53
CA SER A 19 -8.17 -16.59 14.65
C SER A 19 -9.33 -17.57 14.60
N SER A 20 -9.71 -18.13 15.75
CA SER A 20 -10.86 -19.00 15.81
C SER A 20 -12.12 -18.19 15.54
N LYS A 21 -12.87 -18.57 14.49
CA LYS A 21 -14.19 -18.01 14.28
C LYS A 21 -15.09 -18.59 15.36
N LYS A 22 -15.82 -17.75 16.10
CA LYS A 22 -16.98 -18.18 16.90
C LYS A 22 -18.07 -18.72 15.96
N GLY A 23 -17.85 -19.88 15.36
CA GLY A 23 -18.91 -20.73 14.82
C GLY A 23 -19.79 -21.19 15.98
N GLY A 24 -21.09 -21.35 15.73
CA GLY A 24 -22.06 -21.72 16.77
C GLY A 24 -21.63 -22.93 17.61
N GLN A 25 -22.23 -23.06 18.80
CA GLN A 25 -21.88 -23.94 19.94
C GLN A 25 -21.45 -25.41 19.66
N PHE A 26 -21.51 -25.91 18.42
CA PHE A 26 -21.26 -27.30 18.04
C PHE A 26 -20.18 -27.53 16.97
N GLN A 27 -19.53 -26.49 16.42
CA GLN A 27 -18.45 -26.70 15.44
C GLN A 27 -17.08 -26.45 16.09
N ARG A 28 -16.34 -27.54 16.38
CA ARG A 28 -14.94 -27.44 16.77
C ARG A 28 -14.15 -26.84 15.62
N ASP A 29 -13.48 -25.73 15.87
CA ASP A 29 -12.57 -25.10 14.92
C ASP A 29 -11.25 -25.88 14.90
N VAL A 30 -11.18 -26.89 14.04
CA VAL A 30 -10.01 -27.75 13.92
C VAL A 30 -8.88 -27.08 13.11
N GLY A 31 -9.16 -25.94 12.48
CA GLY A 31 -8.22 -25.25 11.58
C GLY A 31 -7.43 -24.15 12.27
N GLY A 32 -8.11 -23.13 12.79
CA GLY A 32 -7.45 -21.93 13.32
C GLY A 32 -6.69 -22.20 14.63
N GLU A 33 -7.40 -22.74 15.62
CA GLU A 33 -6.85 -23.01 16.95
C GLU A 33 -5.70 -24.03 16.90
N GLY A 34 -5.84 -25.10 16.10
CA GLY A 34 -4.79 -26.11 15.95
C GLY A 34 -3.47 -25.54 15.40
N VAL A 35 -3.56 -24.55 14.50
CA VAL A 35 -2.39 -23.84 13.97
C VAL A 35 -1.76 -22.97 15.07
N GLN A 36 -2.56 -22.22 15.83
CA GLN A 36 -2.07 -21.40 16.95
C GLN A 36 -1.33 -22.27 18.00
N GLN A 37 -1.90 -23.42 18.38
CA GLN A 37 -1.28 -24.37 19.31
C GLN A 37 0.03 -24.97 18.77
N SER A 38 0.12 -25.19 17.46
CA SER A 38 1.33 -25.71 16.83
C SER A 38 2.44 -24.66 16.81
N LEU A 39 2.10 -23.40 16.53
CA LEU A 39 3.03 -22.26 16.59
C LEU A 39 3.55 -22.01 18.02
N LEU A 40 2.70 -22.20 19.03
CA LEU A 40 3.09 -22.05 20.44
C LEU A 40 4.31 -22.92 20.79
N LYS A 41 4.32 -24.19 20.34
CA LYS A 41 5.46 -25.10 20.56
C LYS A 41 6.76 -24.60 19.91
N MET A 42 6.65 -23.91 18.78
CA MET A 42 7.82 -23.33 18.10
C MET A 42 8.33 -22.09 18.83
N MET A 43 7.43 -21.28 19.39
CA MET A 43 7.78 -20.06 20.14
C MET A 43 8.35 -20.36 21.54
N GLU A 44 8.04 -21.52 22.12
CA GLU A 44 8.54 -21.94 23.45
C GLU A 44 10.04 -22.22 23.52
N GLY A 45 10.71 -22.30 22.37
CA GLY A 45 12.07 -22.82 22.29
C GLY A 45 12.05 -24.34 22.34
N ALA A 46 12.05 -24.96 21.16
CA ALA A 46 12.07 -26.40 21.02
C ALA A 46 13.10 -26.80 19.95
N VAL A 47 13.67 -28.00 20.12
CA VAL A 47 14.43 -28.65 19.05
C VAL A 47 13.42 -29.38 18.16
N ILE A 48 13.12 -28.78 17.00
CA ILE A 48 12.19 -29.32 16.00
C ILE A 48 12.94 -30.02 14.87
N LYS A 49 12.36 -31.09 14.33
CA LYS A 49 12.93 -31.81 13.19
C LYS A 49 12.31 -31.30 11.90
N VAL A 50 13.11 -30.70 11.02
CA VAL A 50 12.64 -30.24 9.70
C VAL A 50 13.26 -31.07 8.59
N PRO A 51 12.52 -31.36 7.50
CA PRO A 51 13.06 -32.13 6.39
C PRO A 51 14.13 -31.34 5.66
N ASP A 52 15.24 -32.01 5.35
CA ASP A 52 16.33 -31.44 4.57
C ASP A 52 15.94 -31.43 3.08
N LEU A 53 15.69 -30.23 2.54
CA LEU A 53 15.28 -30.02 1.15
C LEU A 53 16.47 -29.99 0.17
N SER A 54 17.71 -30.03 0.67
CA SER A 54 18.92 -29.86 -0.15
C SER A 54 19.44 -31.18 -0.78
N GLY A 55 18.91 -32.34 -0.37
CA GLY A 55 19.36 -33.65 -0.86
C GLY A 55 18.23 -34.62 -1.22
N SER A 56 18.56 -35.61 -2.06
CA SER A 56 17.64 -36.72 -2.37
C SER A 56 17.58 -37.70 -1.20
N GLY A 57 16.65 -37.48 -0.26
CA GLY A 57 16.36 -38.42 0.82
C GLY A 57 15.48 -37.81 1.90
N LYS A 58 14.79 -38.65 2.69
CA LYS A 58 14.01 -38.21 3.88
C LYS A 58 14.92 -37.97 5.09
N LYS A 59 15.98 -37.15 4.93
CA LYS A 59 16.81 -36.74 6.08
C LYS A 59 16.12 -35.57 6.79
N THR A 60 16.23 -35.53 8.10
CA THR A 60 15.74 -34.42 8.92
C THR A 60 16.92 -33.75 9.62
N ILE A 61 16.88 -32.43 9.72
CA ILE A 61 17.80 -31.64 10.54
C ILE A 61 17.08 -31.17 11.79
N ASP A 62 17.81 -31.17 12.90
CA ASP A 62 17.32 -30.67 14.18
C ASP A 62 17.58 -29.16 14.23
N VAL A 63 16.55 -28.36 14.48
CA VAL A 63 16.59 -26.89 14.53
C VAL A 63 16.11 -26.45 15.90
N ASP A 64 16.95 -25.71 16.62
CA ASP A 64 16.61 -25.07 17.89
C ASP A 64 15.98 -23.69 17.64
N THR A 65 14.75 -23.49 18.14
CA THR A 65 14.00 -22.23 17.96
C THR A 65 14.18 -21.21 19.08
N THR A 66 14.98 -21.50 20.12
CA THR A 66 15.10 -20.68 21.34
C THR A 66 15.49 -19.22 21.09
N ASN A 67 16.34 -18.96 20.09
CA ASN A 67 16.83 -17.62 19.76
C ASN A 67 16.35 -17.12 18.39
N ILE A 68 15.17 -17.56 17.95
CA ILE A 68 14.52 -17.07 16.74
C ILE A 68 13.54 -15.96 17.10
N LEU A 69 13.64 -14.82 16.43
CA LEU A 69 12.65 -13.75 16.55
C LEU A 69 11.44 -14.10 15.68
N PHE A 70 10.26 -14.20 16.29
CA PHE A 70 9.00 -14.34 15.57
C PHE A 70 8.31 -12.98 15.46
N ILE A 71 7.98 -12.59 14.22
CA ILE A 71 7.20 -11.41 13.89
C ILE A 71 5.89 -11.88 13.27
N PHE A 72 4.77 -11.48 13.86
CA PHE A 72 3.44 -11.81 13.39
C PHE A 72 2.80 -10.54 12.83
N SER A 73 2.28 -10.60 11.60
CA SER A 73 1.48 -9.54 10.99
C SER A 73 0.12 -10.06 10.57
N GLY A 74 -0.85 -9.15 10.50
CA GLY A 74 -2.20 -9.45 10.08
C GLY A 74 -3.04 -8.19 9.99
N ALA A 75 -4.12 -8.26 9.22
CA ALA A 75 -5.10 -7.19 9.10
C ALA A 75 -6.33 -7.56 9.94
N PHE A 76 -6.33 -7.15 11.21
CA PHE A 76 -7.35 -7.51 12.20
C PHE A 76 -8.66 -6.72 12.00
N SER A 77 -9.35 -6.95 10.89
CA SER A 77 -10.60 -6.29 10.54
C SER A 77 -11.66 -6.49 11.62
N GLY A 78 -12.17 -5.40 12.18
CA GLY A 78 -13.18 -5.41 13.25
C GLY A 78 -12.62 -5.40 14.67
N LEU A 79 -11.29 -5.46 14.86
CA LEU A 79 -10.65 -5.31 16.17
C LEU A 79 -10.94 -3.93 16.79
N THR A 80 -10.99 -2.88 15.98
CA THR A 80 -11.41 -1.53 16.42
C THR A 80 -12.76 -1.54 17.12
N ASN A 81 -13.74 -2.32 16.63
CA ASN A 81 -15.06 -2.41 17.25
C ASN A 81 -15.00 -3.09 18.63
N ILE A 82 -14.11 -4.06 18.81
CA ILE A 82 -13.89 -4.76 20.09
C ILE A 82 -13.29 -3.78 21.10
N ILE A 83 -12.23 -3.06 20.69
CA ILE A 83 -11.55 -2.08 21.54
C ILE A 83 -12.50 -0.94 21.92
N GLN A 84 -13.29 -0.41 20.98
CA GLN A 84 -14.27 0.65 21.25
C GLN A 84 -15.31 0.22 22.31
N ARG A 85 -15.82 -1.01 22.22
CA ARG A 85 -16.77 -1.54 23.21
C ARG A 85 -16.15 -1.64 24.60
N ARG A 86 -14.86 -1.97 24.70
CA ARG A 86 -14.12 -2.05 25.98
C ARG A 86 -13.82 -0.66 26.56
N THR A 87 -13.28 0.22 25.73
CA THR A 87 -12.71 1.51 26.16
C THR A 87 -13.76 2.61 26.27
N ASN A 88 -14.98 2.40 25.74
CA ASN A 88 -16.03 3.40 25.63
C ASN A 88 -15.56 4.70 24.94
N ILE A 89 -14.50 4.60 24.12
CA ILE A 89 -14.01 5.69 23.27
C ILE A 89 -15.08 5.91 22.20
N LYS A 90 -15.93 6.91 22.42
CA LYS A 90 -16.92 7.36 21.43
C LYS A 90 -16.19 8.16 20.34
N PRO A 91 -16.49 7.94 19.05
CA PRO A 91 -16.02 8.82 17.98
C PRO A 91 -16.39 10.26 18.29
N PHE A 92 -15.46 11.19 18.08
CA PHE A 92 -15.66 12.59 18.41
C PHE A 92 -16.61 13.21 17.37
N GLY A 93 -17.90 13.29 17.69
CA GLY A 93 -18.90 13.88 16.79
C GLY A 93 -20.32 13.32 16.88
N PHE A 94 -20.52 12.19 17.58
CA PHE A 94 -21.87 11.66 17.79
C PHE A 94 -22.46 12.13 19.13
N THR A 95 -23.28 13.18 19.07
CA THR A 95 -24.38 13.33 20.03
C THR A 95 -25.43 12.28 19.68
N SER A 96 -25.30 11.07 20.20
CA SER A 96 -26.43 10.16 20.31
C SER A 96 -26.74 9.97 21.80
N GLU A 97 -27.95 10.39 22.15
CA GLU A 97 -28.64 10.06 23.37
C GLU A 97 -28.48 8.55 23.65
N THR A 98 -28.17 8.23 24.90
CA THR A 98 -28.11 6.86 25.41
C THR A 98 -29.44 6.15 25.20
N PRO A 99 -29.49 5.00 24.51
CA PRO A 99 -30.61 4.08 24.66
C PRO A 99 -30.33 3.25 25.92
N GLU A 100 -30.58 3.86 27.08
CA GLU A 100 -31.07 3.07 28.20
C GLU A 100 -32.44 2.52 27.76
N ASP A 101 -32.70 1.25 28.06
CA ASP A 101 -33.98 0.55 27.85
C ASP A 101 -34.30 0.01 26.44
N LYS A 102 -33.57 -1.01 25.97
CA LYS A 102 -34.18 -2.11 25.18
C LYS A 102 -33.52 -3.47 25.50
N GLU A 103 -34.03 -4.13 26.53
CA GLU A 103 -33.92 -5.59 26.65
C GLU A 103 -34.68 -6.27 25.49
N GLY A 104 -34.04 -7.26 24.86
CA GLY A 104 -34.72 -8.24 24.01
C GLY A 104 -34.93 -7.84 22.55
N ALA A 105 -33.85 -7.76 21.76
CA ALA A 105 -33.92 -8.02 20.32
C ALA A 105 -32.54 -8.42 19.80
N ASN A 106 -32.48 -9.50 19.03
CA ASN A 106 -31.30 -9.90 18.27
C ASN A 106 -30.85 -8.73 17.38
N ALA A 107 -29.81 -8.01 17.79
CA ALA A 107 -29.23 -6.92 17.02
C ALA A 107 -28.24 -7.50 16.02
N THR A 108 -28.76 -7.92 14.88
CA THR A 108 -28.02 -7.94 13.62
C THR A 108 -27.35 -6.59 13.40
N ASP A 109 -26.02 -6.64 13.33
CA ASP A 109 -25.14 -5.88 12.43
C ASP A 109 -25.79 -4.70 11.68
N THR A 110 -25.73 -3.50 12.24
CA THR A 110 -25.51 -2.27 11.46
C THR A 110 -25.11 -1.12 12.37
N ILE A 111 -23.92 -1.21 12.98
CA ILE A 111 -23.22 0.04 13.35
C ILE A 111 -22.59 0.52 12.05
N HIS A 112 -23.11 1.62 11.52
CA HIS A 112 -22.58 2.29 10.34
C HIS A 112 -21.11 2.65 10.60
N GLN A 113 -20.18 1.89 10.00
CA GLN A 113 -18.74 2.14 9.99
C GLN A 113 -18.33 3.44 9.25
N SER A 114 -19.29 4.24 8.79
CA SER A 114 -19.09 5.30 7.82
C SER A 114 -18.48 6.59 8.38
N ASP A 115 -18.52 6.81 9.69
CA ASP A 115 -18.29 8.16 10.25
C ASP A 115 -17.03 8.27 11.12
N THR A 116 -16.21 7.22 11.24
CA THR A 116 -14.91 7.28 11.96
C THR A 116 -13.77 7.58 11.00
N THR A 117 -13.04 8.67 11.28
CA THR A 117 -11.85 9.05 10.51
C THR A 117 -10.72 8.05 10.66
N ASP A 118 -9.80 8.00 9.70
CA ASP A 118 -8.60 7.17 9.75
C ASP A 118 -7.79 7.40 11.04
N HIS A 119 -7.65 8.67 11.46
CA HIS A 119 -6.94 9.07 12.67
C HIS A 119 -7.60 8.52 13.94
N GLU A 120 -8.93 8.57 14.04
CA GLU A 120 -9.64 8.00 15.19
C GLU A 120 -9.46 6.49 15.27
N LYS A 121 -9.46 5.79 14.11
CA LYS A 121 -9.20 4.35 14.06
C LYS A 121 -7.79 4.02 14.54
N ASP A 122 -6.80 4.82 14.17
CA ASP A 122 -5.41 4.65 14.60
C ASP A 122 -5.26 4.81 16.13
N GLU A 123 -5.90 5.82 16.71
CA GLU A 123 -5.91 6.04 18.16
C GLU A 123 -6.61 4.91 18.92
N ILE A 124 -7.72 4.38 18.39
CA ILE A 124 -8.38 3.21 18.96
C ILE A 124 -7.46 1.99 18.92
N LEU A 125 -6.82 1.72 17.78
CA LEU A 125 -5.94 0.55 17.64
C LEU A 125 -4.73 0.62 18.57
N ARG A 126 -4.19 1.82 18.83
CA ARG A 126 -3.10 2.01 19.80
C ARG A 126 -3.45 1.60 21.23
N ALA A 127 -4.74 1.59 21.57
CA ALA A 127 -5.22 1.17 22.87
C ALA A 127 -5.39 -0.36 23.00
N VAL A 128 -4.98 -1.16 21.99
CA VAL A 128 -5.16 -2.62 21.98
C VAL A 128 -4.58 -3.30 23.22
N GLU A 129 -5.35 -4.20 23.79
CA GLU A 129 -4.93 -5.08 24.88
C GLU A 129 -5.04 -6.56 24.50
N VAL A 130 -4.40 -7.42 25.28
CA VAL A 130 -4.42 -8.89 25.08
C VAL A 130 -5.85 -9.42 25.02
N ASP A 131 -6.73 -8.94 25.91
CA ASP A 131 -8.12 -9.37 25.99
C ASP A 131 -8.91 -9.03 24.70
N ASP A 132 -8.53 -7.95 23.99
CA ASP A 132 -9.16 -7.59 22.72
C ASP A 132 -8.84 -8.63 21.63
N LEU A 133 -7.59 -9.11 21.58
CA LEU A 133 -7.14 -10.15 20.65
C LEU A 133 -7.71 -11.52 21.00
N VAL A 134 -7.91 -11.81 22.29
CA VAL A 134 -8.61 -13.02 22.73
C VAL A 134 -10.07 -12.97 22.29
N ASN A 135 -10.74 -11.83 22.51
CA ASN A 135 -12.12 -11.63 22.05
C ASN A 135 -12.25 -11.67 20.52
N PHE A 136 -11.20 -11.27 19.79
CA PHE A 136 -11.10 -11.38 18.34
C PHE A 136 -11.04 -12.85 17.86
N GLY A 137 -10.48 -13.76 18.66
CA GLY A 137 -10.41 -15.19 18.37
C GLY A 137 -9.03 -15.82 18.52
N MET A 138 -8.07 -15.11 19.11
CA MET A 138 -6.75 -15.68 19.42
C MET A 138 -6.81 -16.43 20.75
N ILE A 139 -6.08 -17.54 20.89
CA ILE A 139 -6.02 -18.24 22.17
C ILE A 139 -5.16 -17.47 23.19
N PRO A 140 -5.57 -17.42 24.48
CA PRO A 140 -4.82 -16.70 25.51
C PRO A 140 -3.36 -17.14 25.64
N GLU A 141 -3.08 -18.44 25.49
CA GLU A 141 -1.75 -19.02 25.60
C GLU A 141 -0.81 -18.52 24.49
N PHE A 142 -1.35 -18.29 23.30
CA PHE A 142 -0.61 -17.80 22.13
C PHE A 142 -0.28 -16.32 22.28
N ILE A 143 -1.28 -15.48 22.54
CA ILE A 143 -1.06 -14.04 22.72
C ILE A 143 -0.25 -13.73 23.97
N GLY A 144 -0.37 -14.55 25.03
CA GLY A 144 0.46 -14.43 26.23
C GLY A 144 1.98 -14.57 25.99
N ARG A 145 2.38 -15.07 24.81
CA ARG A 145 3.80 -15.15 24.38
C ARG A 145 4.23 -14.03 23.45
N ILE A 146 3.34 -13.10 23.13
CA ILE A 146 3.57 -11.94 22.27
C ILE A 146 3.41 -10.68 23.12
N PRO A 147 4.47 -10.26 23.85
CA PRO A 147 4.38 -9.12 24.77
C PRO A 147 4.46 -7.75 24.06
N VAL A 148 4.80 -7.72 22.77
CA VAL A 148 4.99 -6.49 22.01
C VAL A 148 3.98 -6.43 20.87
N PHE A 149 3.16 -5.39 20.87
CA PHE A 149 2.25 -5.06 19.78
C PHE A 149 2.73 -3.79 19.09
N ALA A 150 2.84 -3.84 17.77
CA ALA A 150 3.13 -2.69 16.93
C ALA A 150 1.93 -2.43 16.02
N VAL A 151 1.33 -1.26 16.17
CA VAL A 151 0.18 -0.83 15.37
C VAL A 151 0.68 0.07 14.25
N PHE A 152 0.24 -0.21 13.03
CA PHE A 152 0.52 0.62 11.87
C PHE A 152 -0.61 1.63 11.66
N GLU A 153 -0.25 2.87 11.39
CA GLU A 153 -1.19 3.95 11.07
C GLU A 153 -1.72 3.83 9.66
N ASN A 154 -2.89 4.43 9.43
CA ASN A 154 -3.44 4.55 8.10
C ASN A 154 -2.57 5.45 7.21
N MET A 155 -2.51 5.11 5.93
CA MET A 155 -1.69 5.83 4.97
C MET A 155 -2.25 7.23 4.69
N THR A 156 -1.44 8.26 4.98
CA THR A 156 -1.76 9.64 4.58
C THR A 156 -1.33 9.93 3.14
N THR A 157 -1.87 10.99 2.54
CA THR A 157 -1.47 11.46 1.21
C THR A 157 0.02 11.79 1.17
N GLU A 158 0.55 12.41 2.23
CA GLU A 158 1.96 12.75 2.36
C GLU A 158 2.83 11.49 2.41
N MET A 159 2.40 10.45 3.14
CA MET A 159 3.10 9.16 3.17
C MET A 159 3.14 8.50 1.79
N LEU A 160 2.04 8.55 1.03
CA LEU A 160 1.99 8.00 -0.33
C LEU A 160 2.94 8.75 -1.28
N ILE A 161 3.00 10.08 -1.19
CA ILE A 161 3.96 10.88 -1.97
C ILE A 161 5.41 10.51 -1.60
N LYS A 162 5.71 10.33 -0.31
CA LYS A 162 7.03 9.86 0.12
C LYS A 162 7.37 8.50 -0.48
N ILE A 163 6.45 7.55 -0.47
CA ILE A 163 6.64 6.22 -1.06
C ILE A 163 6.96 6.30 -2.55
N LEU A 164 6.38 7.27 -3.26
CA LEU A 164 6.64 7.50 -4.68
C LEU A 164 8.05 8.05 -4.98
N LYS A 165 8.68 8.77 -4.04
CA LYS A 165 9.92 9.55 -4.27
C LYS A 165 11.14 9.08 -3.49
N GLU A 166 10.99 8.74 -2.21
CA GLU A 166 12.09 8.65 -1.24
C GLU A 166 12.72 7.24 -1.11
N PRO A 167 11.97 6.12 -1.11
CA PRO A 167 12.57 4.80 -0.96
C PRO A 167 13.60 4.51 -2.05
N ARG A 168 14.62 3.68 -1.72
CA ARG A 168 15.63 3.24 -2.70
C ARG A 168 15.01 2.63 -3.96
N ASN A 169 13.87 1.95 -3.82
CA ASN A 169 13.10 1.36 -4.91
C ASN A 169 11.80 2.13 -5.16
N ALA A 170 11.82 3.46 -5.05
CA ALA A 170 10.70 4.34 -5.35
C ALA A 170 10.29 4.25 -6.83
N LEU A 171 9.00 4.44 -7.12
CA LEU A 171 8.45 4.25 -8.46
C LEU A 171 8.85 5.38 -9.43
N ILE A 172 8.85 6.64 -8.97
CA ILE A 172 9.18 7.77 -9.85
C ILE A 172 10.61 7.68 -10.37
N PRO A 173 11.65 7.48 -9.53
CA PRO A 173 13.02 7.33 -10.03
C PRO A 173 13.20 6.17 -11.02
N GLN A 174 12.42 5.08 -10.86
CA GLN A 174 12.43 3.97 -11.80
C GLN A 174 11.90 4.38 -13.19
N TYR A 175 10.79 5.13 -13.24
CA TYR A 175 10.23 5.62 -14.50
C TYR A 175 11.04 6.76 -15.13
N GLU A 176 11.62 7.64 -14.30
CA GLU A 176 12.58 8.65 -14.76
C GLU A 176 13.76 8.00 -15.46
N THR A 177 14.38 7.01 -14.82
CA THR A 177 15.51 6.25 -15.41
C THR A 177 15.08 5.56 -16.70
N LEU A 178 13.89 4.95 -16.71
CA LEU A 178 13.40 4.22 -17.88
C LEU A 178 13.23 5.12 -19.10
N LEU A 179 12.58 6.29 -18.96
CA LEU A 179 12.40 7.24 -20.06
C LEU A 179 13.70 7.96 -20.42
N GLU A 180 14.61 8.15 -19.45
CA GLU A 180 15.93 8.71 -19.72
C GLU A 180 16.77 7.80 -20.63
N MET A 181 16.59 6.48 -20.56
CA MET A 181 17.21 5.53 -21.51
C MET A 181 16.74 5.76 -22.96
N ASP A 182 15.52 6.27 -23.15
CA ASP A 182 14.97 6.67 -24.45
C ASP A 182 15.26 8.15 -24.81
N GLY A 183 16.04 8.84 -23.97
CA GLY A 183 16.46 10.22 -24.18
C GLY A 183 15.40 11.27 -23.84
N ALA A 184 14.39 10.93 -23.04
CA ALA A 184 13.35 11.84 -22.57
C ALA A 184 13.37 11.97 -21.03
N LYS A 185 13.36 13.20 -20.51
CA LYS A 185 13.27 13.45 -19.06
C LYS A 185 11.82 13.40 -18.61
N LEU A 186 11.52 12.63 -17.56
CA LEU A 186 10.21 12.65 -16.92
C LEU A 186 10.20 13.63 -15.75
N LYS A 187 9.16 14.46 -15.65
CA LYS A 187 8.89 15.30 -14.48
C LYS A 187 7.44 15.19 -14.05
N PHE A 188 7.23 15.13 -12.75
CA PHE A 188 5.91 15.29 -12.13
C PHE A 188 5.84 16.64 -11.43
N GLU A 189 4.75 17.37 -11.66
CA GLU A 189 4.41 18.52 -10.81
C GLU A 189 3.99 18.04 -9.42
N GLU A 190 4.25 18.84 -8.38
CA GLU A 190 3.88 18.47 -7.01
C GLU A 190 2.36 18.26 -6.86
N GLU A 191 1.54 19.06 -7.56
CA GLU A 191 0.09 18.88 -7.58
C GLU A 191 -0.35 17.58 -8.28
N ALA A 192 0.42 17.10 -9.26
CA ALA A 192 0.18 15.83 -9.91
C ALA A 192 0.43 14.67 -8.92
N LEU A 193 1.49 14.77 -8.10
CA LEU A 193 1.82 13.77 -7.08
C LEU A 193 0.75 13.68 -5.99
N VAL A 194 0.24 14.84 -5.55
CA VAL A 194 -0.89 14.91 -4.63
C VAL A 194 -2.10 14.22 -5.24
N ALA A 195 -2.45 14.53 -6.49
CA ALA A 195 -3.59 13.92 -7.18
C ALA A 195 -3.43 12.40 -7.36
N VAL A 196 -2.22 11.91 -7.64
CA VAL A 196 -1.94 10.46 -7.71
C VAL A 196 -2.16 9.80 -6.35
N ALA A 197 -1.67 10.41 -5.28
CA ALA A 197 -1.81 9.91 -3.92
C ALA A 197 -3.27 9.90 -3.45
N GLU A 198 -4.04 10.96 -3.71
CA GLU A 198 -5.48 11.04 -3.39
C GLU A 198 -6.26 9.94 -4.13
N LYS A 199 -6.06 9.79 -5.44
CA LYS A 199 -6.70 8.74 -6.24
C LYS A 199 -6.32 7.32 -5.83
N ALA A 200 -5.11 7.14 -5.29
CA ALA A 200 -4.68 5.86 -4.73
C ALA A 200 -5.38 5.59 -3.39
N LYS A 201 -5.51 6.60 -2.53
CA LYS A 201 -6.24 6.51 -1.27
C LYS A 201 -7.72 6.18 -1.48
N GLU A 202 -8.40 6.85 -2.40
CA GLU A 202 -9.81 6.60 -2.76
C GLU A 202 -10.08 5.17 -3.22
N SER A 203 -9.09 4.51 -3.81
CA SER A 203 -9.22 3.13 -4.30
C SER A 203 -9.26 2.07 -3.18
N GLY A 204 -8.99 2.45 -1.93
CA GLY A 204 -9.01 1.56 -0.76
C GLY A 204 -7.86 0.55 -0.68
N THR A 205 -6.95 0.54 -1.65
CA THR A 205 -5.80 -0.39 -1.69
C THR A 205 -4.46 0.24 -1.29
N GLY A 206 -4.47 1.54 -0.96
CA GLY A 206 -3.31 2.28 -0.46
C GLY A 206 -2.12 2.26 -1.43
N ALA A 207 -0.92 1.97 -0.91
CA ALA A 207 0.33 1.95 -1.68
C ALA A 207 0.28 1.03 -2.91
N ARG A 208 -0.50 -0.07 -2.86
CA ARG A 208 -0.58 -1.04 -3.95
C ARG A 208 -1.15 -0.43 -5.23
N ALA A 209 -2.05 0.55 -5.11
CA ALA A 209 -2.60 1.26 -6.27
C ALA A 209 -1.61 2.21 -6.94
N LEU A 210 -0.57 2.68 -6.25
CA LEU A 210 0.34 3.70 -6.80
C LEU A 210 0.97 3.23 -8.11
N ARG A 211 1.39 1.96 -8.18
CA ARG A 211 2.02 1.39 -9.37
C ARG A 211 1.08 1.38 -10.57
N SER A 212 -0.11 0.80 -10.42
CA SER A 212 -1.07 0.70 -11.52
C SER A 212 -1.56 2.09 -11.97
N ARG A 213 -1.68 3.06 -11.05
CA ARG A 213 -1.98 4.45 -11.40
C ARG A 213 -0.89 5.06 -12.26
N LEU A 214 0.37 4.93 -11.86
CA LEU A 214 1.50 5.43 -12.65
C LEU A 214 1.62 4.73 -14.00
N GLU A 215 1.45 3.40 -14.05
CA GLU A 215 1.47 2.64 -15.31
C GLU A 215 0.41 3.16 -16.29
N ASN A 216 -0.79 3.47 -15.81
CA ASN A 216 -1.85 4.02 -16.66
C ASN A 216 -1.54 5.44 -17.15
N ILE A 217 -0.99 6.30 -16.29
CA ILE A 217 -0.63 7.68 -16.66
C ILE A 217 0.52 7.70 -17.66
N LEU A 218 1.49 6.82 -17.48
CA LEU A 218 2.72 6.79 -18.27
C LEU A 218 2.62 5.89 -19.51
N LEU A 219 1.50 5.20 -19.72
CA LEU A 219 1.32 4.30 -20.87
C LEU A 219 1.56 5.01 -22.20
N GLU A 220 0.93 6.16 -22.42
CA GLU A 220 1.08 6.96 -23.63
C GLU A 220 2.49 7.58 -23.74
N PRO A 221 3.04 8.25 -22.70
CA PRO A 221 4.45 8.68 -22.70
C PRO A 221 5.46 7.60 -23.05
N MET A 222 5.31 6.40 -22.50
CA MET A 222 6.21 5.27 -22.76
C MET A 222 6.08 4.73 -24.19
N TYR A 223 4.95 4.97 -24.85
CA TYR A 223 4.76 4.62 -26.26
C TYR A 223 5.31 5.70 -27.21
N GLU A 224 5.14 6.97 -26.86
CA GLU A 224 5.54 8.12 -27.71
C GLU A 224 7.02 8.51 -27.58
N ALA A 225 7.67 8.24 -26.43
CA ALA A 225 9.07 8.62 -26.22
C ALA A 225 10.08 7.88 -27.11
N PRO A 226 9.99 6.55 -27.32
CA PRO A 226 10.96 5.83 -28.14
C PRO A 226 11.01 6.33 -29.58
N ASN A 227 12.22 6.61 -30.09
CA ASN A 227 12.47 7.10 -31.46
C ASN A 227 11.81 8.46 -31.79
N SER A 228 11.48 9.29 -30.81
CA SER A 228 10.90 10.61 -31.04
C SER A 228 11.86 11.77 -30.76
N ASP A 229 11.41 12.96 -31.15
CA ASP A 229 12.09 14.24 -30.91
C ASP A 229 11.78 14.79 -29.49
N ILE A 230 11.14 14.01 -28.61
CA ILE A 230 10.76 14.44 -27.25
C ILE A 230 12.00 14.55 -26.36
N GLU A 231 12.18 15.70 -25.72
CA GLU A 231 13.23 15.97 -24.72
C GLU A 231 12.72 15.78 -23.30
N GLU A 232 11.50 16.20 -23.02
CA GLU A 232 10.94 16.24 -21.67
C GLU A 232 9.43 15.98 -21.70
N ILE A 233 8.96 15.23 -20.70
CA ILE A 233 7.57 14.83 -20.48
C ILE A 233 7.19 15.35 -19.10
N ILE A 234 6.18 16.22 -19.05
CA ILE A 234 5.69 16.81 -17.80
C ILE A 234 4.29 16.28 -17.51
N ILE A 235 4.15 15.63 -16.36
CA ILE A 235 2.87 15.13 -15.85
C ILE A 235 2.28 16.18 -14.90
N THR A 236 1.11 16.70 -15.29
CA THR A 236 0.37 17.71 -14.52
C THR A 236 -0.79 17.07 -13.75
N LYS A 237 -1.40 17.83 -12.84
CA LYS A 237 -2.63 17.40 -12.14
C LYS A 237 -3.75 17.04 -13.12
N ASP A 238 -3.95 17.82 -14.17
CA ASP A 238 -5.00 17.57 -15.16
C ASP A 238 -4.73 16.28 -15.95
N THR A 239 -3.47 15.93 -16.19
CA THR A 239 -3.07 14.65 -16.79
C THR A 239 -3.47 13.48 -15.89
N VAL A 240 -3.18 13.57 -14.59
CA VAL A 240 -3.57 12.56 -13.60
C VAL A 240 -5.10 12.44 -13.52
N GLU A 241 -5.81 13.55 -13.71
CA GLU A 241 -7.27 13.63 -13.75
C GLU A 241 -7.91 13.17 -15.06
N ASN A 242 -7.11 12.75 -16.05
CA ASN A 242 -7.54 12.37 -17.40
C ASN A 242 -8.27 13.50 -18.16
N LYS A 243 -7.96 14.76 -17.85
CA LYS A 243 -8.56 15.93 -18.50
C LYS A 243 -7.76 16.37 -19.73
N THR A 244 -6.45 16.26 -19.66
CA THR A 244 -5.51 16.66 -20.72
C THR A 244 -4.41 15.61 -20.89
N PRO A 245 -3.83 15.47 -22.09
CA PRO A 245 -2.64 14.63 -22.27
C PRO A 245 -1.42 15.21 -21.52
N PRO A 246 -0.36 14.41 -21.32
CA PRO A 246 0.93 14.89 -20.84
C PRO A 246 1.46 16.05 -21.69
N VAL A 247 2.23 16.94 -21.07
CA VAL A 247 2.91 18.02 -21.81
C VAL A 247 4.24 17.49 -22.33
N TYR A 248 4.42 17.56 -23.65
CA TYR A 248 5.65 17.13 -24.33
C TYR A 248 6.46 18.34 -24.78
N VAL A 249 7.73 18.39 -24.36
CA VAL A 249 8.71 19.38 -24.84
C VAL A 249 9.60 18.68 -25.86
N GLN A 250 9.68 19.24 -27.07
CA GLN A 250 10.52 18.71 -28.14
C GLN A 250 11.94 19.29 -28.06
N ARG A 251 12.94 18.49 -28.45
CA ARG A 251 14.32 18.96 -28.62
C ARG A 251 14.33 20.08 -29.63
N SER A 252 14.99 21.19 -29.27
CA SER A 252 15.25 22.25 -30.24
C SER A 252 16.11 21.67 -31.38
N LYS A 253 15.57 21.63 -32.60
CA LYS A 253 16.37 21.35 -33.78
C LYS A 253 17.32 22.52 -33.97
N ASP A 254 18.54 22.39 -33.44
CA ASP A 254 19.63 23.24 -33.88
C ASP A 254 19.72 23.09 -35.39
N LEU A 255 19.40 24.18 -36.10
CA LEU A 255 19.72 24.35 -37.50
C LEU A 255 21.24 24.15 -37.62
N VAL A 256 21.66 22.99 -38.10
CA VAL A 256 23.03 22.79 -38.57
C VAL A 256 23.19 23.69 -39.80
N VAL A 257 23.60 24.93 -39.56
CA VAL A 257 24.12 25.79 -40.61
C VAL A 257 25.46 25.19 -41.01
N SER A 258 25.43 24.33 -42.02
CA SER A 258 26.64 24.00 -42.76
C SER A 258 27.21 25.31 -43.32
N THR A 259 28.36 25.75 -42.80
CA THR A 259 29.05 26.96 -43.25
C THR A 259 29.75 26.80 -44.60
N ASP A 260 29.55 25.70 -45.33
CA ASP A 260 30.05 25.59 -46.69
C ASP A 260 29.02 26.06 -47.72
N LYS A 261 29.22 27.33 -48.12
CA LYS A 261 28.64 28.09 -49.23
C LYS A 261 27.54 29.09 -48.85
N PHE A 262 28.00 30.28 -48.49
CA PHE A 262 27.26 31.53 -48.65
C PHE A 262 26.74 31.69 -50.10
N VAL A 263 25.42 31.63 -50.29
CA VAL A 263 24.67 32.53 -51.19
C VAL A 263 23.33 32.82 -50.52
N ILE A 264 23.19 34.04 -49.98
CA ILE A 264 21.92 34.54 -49.46
C ILE A 264 21.08 35.01 -50.66
N LYS A 265 19.92 34.40 -50.89
CA LYS A 265 18.79 35.07 -51.55
C LYS A 265 17.64 35.16 -50.55
N GLN A 266 17.25 36.39 -50.23
CA GLN A 266 16.05 36.69 -49.46
C GLN A 266 14.82 36.15 -50.18
N THR A 267 13.99 35.40 -49.48
CA THR A 267 12.58 35.19 -49.83
C THR A 267 11.75 35.34 -48.56
N GLU A 268 10.73 36.18 -48.64
CA GLU A 268 9.81 36.59 -47.59
C GLU A 268 9.08 35.40 -46.92
N PRO A 269 8.64 35.55 -45.65
CA PRO A 269 8.00 34.46 -44.90
C PRO A 269 6.58 34.16 -45.40
N PRO A 270 6.17 32.88 -45.54
CA PRO A 270 4.79 32.55 -45.80
C PRO A 270 3.93 32.72 -44.53
N SER A 271 2.73 33.26 -44.73
CA SER A 271 1.72 33.57 -43.70
C SER A 271 1.24 32.33 -42.92
N MET A 272 1.10 32.47 -41.59
CA MET A 272 0.44 31.51 -40.69
C MET A 272 -0.94 31.09 -41.23
N LYS A 273 -1.19 29.77 -41.29
CA LYS A 273 -2.54 29.21 -41.33
C LYS A 273 -2.88 28.64 -39.96
N VAL A 274 -3.88 29.24 -39.31
CA VAL A 274 -4.57 28.68 -38.14
C VAL A 274 -5.48 27.56 -38.65
N MET A 275 -5.34 26.35 -38.12
CA MET A 275 -6.19 25.22 -38.47
C MET A 275 -7.22 25.02 -37.35
N ASN A 276 -8.49 25.32 -37.65
CA ASN A 276 -9.61 25.06 -36.75
C ASN A 276 -10.02 23.57 -36.80
N PRO A 277 -10.56 23.02 -35.69
CA PRO A 277 -10.96 21.62 -35.61
C PRO A 277 -12.18 21.30 -36.49
N PRO A 278 -12.34 20.02 -36.90
CA PRO A 278 -13.37 19.61 -37.85
C PRO A 278 -14.78 19.71 -37.27
N GLN A 279 -15.69 20.28 -38.05
CA GLN A 279 -17.12 20.33 -37.73
C GLN A 279 -17.75 18.95 -37.90
N SER A 280 -18.47 18.52 -36.86
CA SER A 280 -19.38 17.37 -36.88
C SER A 280 -20.49 17.62 -37.92
N GLN A 281 -20.71 16.66 -38.81
CA GLN A 281 -21.91 16.58 -39.64
C GLN A 281 -22.97 15.76 -38.89
N ALA A 282 -24.22 16.20 -39.05
CA ALA A 282 -25.44 15.69 -38.43
C ALA A 282 -25.83 14.28 -38.90
#